data_AF-A0A7C4IBZ8-F1
#
_entry.id   AF-A0A7C4IBZ8-F1
#
_cell.length_a   1.000
_cell.length_b   1.000
_cell.length_c   1.000
_cell.angle_alpha   90.00
_cell.angle_beta   90.00
_cell.angle_gamma   90.00
#
_symmetry.space_group_name_H-M   'P 1'
#
loop_
_entity.id
_entity.type
_entity.pdbx_description
1 polymer ?
#
loop_
_entity_poly.entity_id
_entity_poly.type
_entity_poly.pdbx_seq_one_letter_code
_entity_poly.pdbx_strand_id
1 'polypeptide(L)'
;MSQPTPYRTPDARDTRPIPSAVREAALFAAWTFGGIVLIGITRGVLSALGTPLASALSPVGAVIIAASLLHLLQTFRRRRAMQILSYIEQAVRLNLPLPRMLRAAEASERGVTRKRLMAVREMLEFGGTLGNALDRDVPEVPQRLVQLIAAAEKLGRLGPMLRSVLQQEQRVRSGDATRAVYTAAYPLAILLVLAGVAWMVCVFVLPKYQEILRDFGVAPTWPMRWLVAAWLWLPPALVVSVIALLWYLGLRLWEIFMPASRARGPHRLLDWLAWHTPLVGGMVRDRGLADVCRVVADGMRNGFPLDRAVLEAGDLRVNSTLKGRIHQWMLGLVSGLPPAEAARQARLPALVSGMLSAGGADPAAAMDFLAGYYNGRFSRTLMLLHGAMIPGMALVFGAFVALVALAIFTPMIDLVNTINLSWGSP
;
A
#
# COMPACT_ATOMS: atom_id res chain seq x y z
N MET A 1 5.21 -14.93 -66.87
CA MET A 1 3.96 -15.59 -66.47
C MET A 1 3.96 -15.75 -64.95
N SER A 2 3.35 -14.78 -64.27
CA SER A 2 3.18 -14.73 -62.82
C SER A 2 1.94 -15.53 -62.41
N GLN A 3 2.10 -16.60 -61.63
CA GLN A 3 0.96 -17.26 -61.00
C GLN A 3 0.48 -16.45 -59.78
N PRO A 4 -0.83 -16.20 -59.62
CA PRO A 4 -1.35 -15.54 -58.43
C PRO A 4 -1.52 -16.55 -57.29
N THR A 5 -0.96 -16.23 -56.13
CA THR A 5 -1.22 -16.94 -54.86
C THR A 5 -2.69 -16.80 -54.46
N PRO A 6 -3.35 -17.86 -53.97
CA PRO A 6 -4.75 -17.80 -53.57
C PRO A 6 -4.91 -16.99 -52.28
N TYR A 7 -5.86 -16.05 -52.30
CA TYR A 7 -6.28 -15.22 -51.17
C TYR A 7 -6.92 -16.11 -50.11
N ARG A 8 -6.25 -16.31 -48.97
CA ARG A 8 -6.78 -17.05 -47.82
C ARG A 8 -7.78 -16.15 -47.07
N THR A 9 -9.06 -16.48 -47.13
CA THR A 9 -10.11 -15.82 -46.34
C THR A 9 -9.83 -16.01 -44.84
N PRO A 10 -9.98 -14.97 -44.00
CA PRO A 10 -9.86 -15.13 -42.55
C PRO A 10 -11.03 -15.93 -42.01
N ASP A 11 -10.72 -17.07 -41.39
CA ASP A 11 -11.68 -17.94 -40.73
C ASP A 11 -12.29 -17.20 -39.52
N ALA A 12 -13.60 -16.96 -39.59
CA ALA A 12 -14.37 -16.23 -38.60
C ALA A 12 -14.75 -17.14 -37.43
N ARG A 13 -13.76 -17.61 -36.64
CA ARG A 13 -14.03 -18.28 -35.35
C ARG A 13 -12.81 -18.53 -34.43
N ASP A 14 -11.75 -17.72 -34.48
CA ASP A 14 -10.67 -17.77 -33.45
C ASP A 14 -11.04 -16.92 -32.21
N THR A 15 -12.09 -17.32 -31.49
CA THR A 15 -12.37 -16.80 -30.14
C THR A 15 -11.50 -17.53 -29.13
N ARG A 16 -10.26 -17.07 -28.95
CA ARG A 16 -9.41 -17.51 -27.84
C ARG A 16 -10.14 -17.23 -26.52
N PRO A 17 -10.21 -18.18 -25.58
CA PRO A 17 -10.89 -17.96 -24.31
C PRO A 17 -10.24 -16.78 -23.59
N ILE A 18 -11.06 -15.77 -23.30
CA ILE A 18 -10.66 -14.60 -22.52
C ILE A 18 -10.08 -15.12 -21.18
N PRO A 19 -8.86 -14.70 -20.78
CA PRO A 19 -8.26 -15.13 -19.52
C PRO A 19 -9.25 -14.91 -18.37
N SER A 20 -9.42 -15.88 -17.47
CA SER A 20 -10.38 -15.79 -16.35
C SER A 20 -10.26 -14.48 -15.56
N ALA A 21 -9.04 -13.94 -15.43
CA ALA A 21 -8.75 -12.65 -14.82
C ALA A 21 -9.33 -11.44 -15.58
N VAL A 22 -9.45 -11.50 -16.91
CA VAL A 22 -10.08 -10.45 -17.73
C VAL A 22 -11.60 -10.56 -17.61
N ARG A 23 -12.15 -11.77 -17.51
CA ARG A 23 -13.59 -11.99 -17.25
C ARG A 23 -13.99 -11.50 -15.85
N GLU A 24 -13.18 -11.77 -14.84
CA GLU A 24 -13.39 -11.28 -13.47
C GLU A 24 -13.20 -9.76 -13.35
N ALA A 25 -12.21 -9.19 -14.04
CA ALA A 25 -12.05 -7.74 -14.14
C ALA A 25 -13.21 -7.07 -14.90
N ALA A 26 -13.74 -7.73 -15.93
CA ALA A 26 -14.92 -7.26 -16.67
C ALA A 26 -16.20 -7.37 -15.83
N LEU A 27 -16.36 -8.43 -15.03
CA LEU A 27 -17.48 -8.58 -14.09
C LEU A 27 -17.40 -7.56 -12.95
N PHE A 28 -16.21 -7.28 -12.43
CA PHE A 28 -16.00 -6.22 -11.44
C PHE A 28 -16.21 -4.83 -12.04
N ALA A 29 -15.74 -4.60 -13.27
CA ALA A 29 -16.02 -3.38 -14.02
C ALA A 29 -17.52 -3.22 -14.30
N ALA A 30 -18.23 -4.30 -14.63
CA ALA A 30 -19.67 -4.28 -14.86
C ALA A 30 -20.47 -4.04 -13.57
N TRP A 31 -20.03 -4.59 -12.42
CA TRP A 31 -20.64 -4.32 -11.12
C TRP A 31 -20.37 -2.90 -10.62
N THR A 32 -19.16 -2.39 -10.83
CA THR A 32 -18.82 -1.00 -10.48
C THR A 32 -19.51 -0.01 -11.40
N PHE A 33 -19.58 -0.28 -12.70
CA PHE A 33 -20.34 0.52 -13.66
C PHE A 33 -21.85 0.43 -13.42
N GLY A 34 -22.38 -0.75 -13.11
CA GLY A 34 -23.76 -0.95 -12.69
C GLY A 34 -24.08 -0.20 -11.39
N GLY A 35 -23.14 -0.19 -10.43
CA GLY A 35 -23.22 0.64 -9.23
C GLY A 35 -23.19 2.13 -9.54
N ILE A 36 -22.36 2.58 -10.48
CA ILE A 36 -22.30 3.97 -10.96
C ILE A 36 -23.61 4.39 -11.62
N VAL A 37 -24.18 3.53 -12.46
CA VAL A 37 -25.46 3.78 -13.14
C VAL A 37 -26.62 3.77 -12.12
N LEU A 38 -26.62 2.86 -11.15
CA LEU A 38 -27.62 2.84 -10.07
C LEU A 38 -27.51 4.07 -9.17
N ILE A 39 -26.29 4.52 -8.84
CA ILE A 39 -26.03 5.75 -8.08
C ILE A 39 -26.40 6.99 -8.91
N GLY A 40 -26.18 6.97 -10.23
CA GLY A 40 -26.57 8.03 -11.15
C GLY A 40 -28.08 8.14 -11.34
N ILE A 41 -28.78 7.01 -11.46
CA ILE A 41 -30.24 6.92 -11.56
C ILE A 41 -30.88 7.34 -10.24
N THR A 42 -30.36 6.89 -9.10
CA THR A 42 -30.82 7.36 -7.78
C THR A 42 -30.54 8.85 -7.60
N ARG A 43 -29.43 9.39 -8.13
CA ARG A 43 -29.14 10.83 -8.13
C ARG A 43 -30.10 11.64 -9.00
N GLY A 44 -30.50 11.13 -10.18
CA GLY A 44 -31.51 11.75 -11.03
C GLY A 44 -32.92 11.72 -10.45
N VAL A 45 -33.27 10.63 -9.76
CA VAL A 45 -34.56 10.47 -9.07
C VAL A 45 -34.61 11.30 -7.77
N LEU A 46 -33.52 11.40 -7.00
CA LEU A 46 -33.46 12.20 -5.76
C LEU A 46 -33.30 13.71 -6.00
N SER A 47 -32.62 14.14 -7.07
CA SER A 47 -32.54 15.57 -7.41
C SER A 47 -33.89 16.13 -7.83
N ALA A 48 -34.78 15.28 -8.37
CA ALA A 48 -36.17 15.64 -8.65
C ALA A 48 -37.02 15.80 -7.35
N LEU A 49 -36.54 15.31 -6.21
CA LEU A 49 -37.23 15.33 -4.91
C LEU A 49 -36.72 16.42 -3.93
N GLY A 50 -35.73 17.23 -4.32
CA GLY A 50 -35.35 18.46 -3.59
C GLY A 50 -34.79 18.29 -2.16
N THR A 51 -34.37 17.08 -1.75
CA THR A 51 -33.90 16.85 -0.36
C THR A 51 -32.40 17.12 -0.18
N PRO A 52 -31.99 17.79 0.93
CA PRO A 52 -30.57 18.05 1.24
C PRO A 52 -29.74 16.78 1.46
N LEU A 53 -30.41 15.63 1.63
CA LEU A 53 -29.82 14.29 1.76
C LEU A 53 -29.01 13.89 0.51
N ALA A 54 -29.40 14.37 -0.68
CA ALA A 54 -28.69 14.11 -1.93
C ALA A 54 -27.33 14.84 -2.04
N SER A 55 -27.17 15.97 -1.33
CA SER A 55 -25.95 16.81 -1.41
C SER A 55 -24.78 16.25 -0.59
N ALA A 56 -25.05 15.46 0.45
CA ALA A 56 -24.03 14.92 1.35
C ALA A 56 -23.55 13.50 0.99
N LEU A 57 -24.33 12.74 0.22
CA LEU A 57 -23.83 11.47 -0.36
C LEU A 57 -22.73 11.71 -1.42
N SER A 58 -22.68 12.91 -2.01
CA SER A 58 -21.72 13.34 -3.04
C SER A 58 -20.25 13.22 -2.61
N PRO A 59 -19.78 13.80 -1.49
CA PRO A 59 -18.38 13.71 -1.09
C PRO A 59 -17.96 12.29 -0.71
N VAL A 60 -18.79 11.55 0.01
CA VAL A 60 -18.51 10.15 0.43
C VAL A 60 -18.34 9.26 -0.80
N GLY A 61 -19.27 9.35 -1.76
CA GLY A 61 -19.16 8.63 -3.03
C GLY A 61 -17.91 9.02 -3.83
N ALA A 62 -17.55 10.31 -3.85
CA ALA A 62 -16.33 10.79 -4.52
C ALA A 62 -15.05 10.24 -3.86
N VAL A 63 -15.01 10.09 -2.53
CA VAL A 63 -13.88 9.46 -1.82
C VAL A 63 -13.77 7.97 -2.19
N ILE A 64 -14.89 7.24 -2.25
CA ILE A 64 -14.90 5.83 -2.68
C ILE A 64 -14.36 5.72 -4.11
N ILE A 65 -14.86 6.55 -5.02
CA ILE A 65 -14.44 6.57 -6.42
C ILE A 65 -12.95 6.92 -6.53
N ALA A 66 -12.49 7.96 -5.84
CA ALA A 66 -11.10 8.40 -5.87
C ALA A 66 -10.15 7.33 -5.30
N ALA A 67 -10.48 6.74 -4.16
CA ALA A 67 -9.65 5.70 -3.54
C ALA A 67 -9.65 4.40 -4.36
N SER A 68 -10.81 4.00 -4.90
CA SER A 68 -10.92 2.83 -5.78
C SER A 68 -10.16 3.05 -7.08
N LEU A 69 -10.26 4.23 -7.67
CA LEU A 69 -9.52 4.61 -8.88
C LEU A 69 -8.01 4.68 -8.60
N LEU A 70 -7.58 5.24 -7.47
CA LEU A 70 -6.17 5.26 -7.08
C LEU A 70 -5.62 3.84 -6.89
N HIS A 71 -6.39 2.96 -6.26
CA HIS A 71 -6.02 1.56 -6.07
C HIS A 71 -5.93 0.80 -7.40
N LEU A 72 -6.88 1.05 -8.30
CA LEU A 72 -6.89 0.50 -9.65
C LEU A 72 -5.68 0.98 -10.46
N LEU A 73 -5.34 2.28 -10.39
CA LEU A 73 -4.14 2.82 -11.00
C LEU A 73 -2.85 2.20 -10.42
N GLN A 74 -2.77 2.03 -9.09
CA GLN A 74 -1.62 1.40 -8.43
C GLN A 74 -1.46 -0.07 -8.81
N THR A 75 -2.55 -0.83 -8.89
CA THR A 75 -2.51 -2.24 -9.31
C THR A 75 -2.07 -2.38 -10.77
N PHE A 76 -2.52 -1.50 -11.66
CA PHE A 76 -2.01 -1.46 -13.05
C PHE A 76 -0.52 -1.09 -13.11
N ARG A 77 -0.06 -0.09 -12.34
CA ARG A 77 1.37 0.27 -12.27
C ARG A 77 2.22 -0.90 -11.78
N ARG A 78 1.82 -1.55 -10.69
CA ARG A 78 2.55 -2.70 -10.12
C ARG A 78 2.62 -3.87 -11.10
N ARG A 79 1.52 -4.17 -11.82
CA ARG A 79 1.54 -5.19 -12.88
C ARG A 79 2.55 -4.86 -13.99
N ARG A 80 2.56 -3.61 -14.50
CA ARG A 80 3.52 -3.16 -15.51
C ARG A 80 4.96 -3.28 -15.03
N ALA A 81 5.25 -2.82 -13.82
CA ALA A 81 6.58 -2.92 -13.22
C ALA A 81 7.05 -4.39 -13.14
N MET A 82 6.20 -5.29 -12.66
CA MET A 82 6.54 -6.72 -12.55
C MET A 82 6.72 -7.40 -13.90
N GLN A 83 5.97 -6.97 -14.91
CA GLN A 83 6.13 -7.46 -16.27
C GLN A 83 7.48 -7.03 -16.86
N ILE A 84 7.87 -5.76 -16.71
CA ILE A 84 9.18 -5.26 -17.15
C ILE A 84 10.30 -6.03 -16.45
N LEU A 85 10.22 -6.19 -15.12
CA LEU A 85 11.20 -6.96 -14.35
C LEU A 85 11.26 -8.44 -14.77
N SER A 86 10.13 -9.03 -15.21
CA SER A 86 10.11 -10.40 -15.71
C SER A 86 10.86 -10.59 -17.03
N TYR A 87 10.78 -9.62 -17.95
CA TYR A 87 11.58 -9.68 -19.18
C TYR A 87 13.07 -9.54 -18.89
N ILE A 88 13.43 -8.66 -17.96
CA ILE A 88 14.83 -8.48 -17.54
C ILE A 88 15.34 -9.74 -16.85
N GLU A 89 14.56 -10.35 -15.95
CA GLU A 89 14.93 -11.60 -15.29
C GLU A 89 15.14 -12.73 -16.30
N GLN A 90 14.24 -12.88 -17.28
CA GLN A 90 14.38 -13.88 -18.34
C GLN A 90 15.64 -13.67 -19.16
N ALA A 91 15.96 -12.41 -19.52
CA ALA A 91 17.18 -12.08 -20.23
C ALA A 91 18.43 -12.49 -19.45
N VAL A 92 18.47 -12.17 -18.15
CA VAL A 92 19.59 -12.54 -17.26
C VAL A 92 19.67 -14.05 -17.08
N ARG A 93 18.53 -14.73 -16.92
CA ARG A 93 18.46 -16.17 -16.72
C ARG A 93 18.91 -16.96 -17.94
N LEU A 94 18.58 -16.47 -19.14
CA LEU A 94 18.97 -17.07 -20.42
C LEU A 94 20.35 -16.60 -20.89
N ASN A 95 21.04 -15.77 -20.11
CA ASN A 95 22.33 -15.17 -20.46
C ASN A 95 22.31 -14.45 -21.82
N LEU A 96 21.19 -13.80 -22.14
CA LEU A 96 21.01 -13.03 -23.38
C LEU A 96 21.41 -11.58 -23.14
N PRO A 97 21.97 -10.87 -24.16
CA PRO A 97 22.18 -9.44 -24.06
C PRO A 97 20.86 -8.71 -23.74
N LEU A 98 20.81 -7.99 -22.61
CA LEU A 98 19.60 -7.28 -22.14
C LEU A 98 18.94 -6.44 -23.25
N PRO A 99 19.68 -5.65 -24.06
CA PRO A 99 19.05 -4.86 -25.11
C PRO A 99 18.29 -5.70 -26.14
N ARG A 100 18.78 -6.89 -26.48
CA ARG A 100 18.12 -7.78 -27.47
C ARG A 100 16.78 -8.30 -26.95
N MET A 101 16.74 -8.76 -25.70
CA MET A 101 15.48 -9.22 -25.09
C MET A 101 14.49 -8.06 -24.93
N LEU A 102 14.97 -6.87 -24.55
CA LEU A 102 14.12 -5.68 -24.43
C LEU A 102 13.55 -5.23 -25.77
N ARG A 103 14.29 -5.36 -26.89
CA ARG A 103 13.76 -5.13 -28.25
C ARG A 103 12.62 -6.09 -28.58
N ALA A 104 12.78 -7.38 -28.26
CA ALA A 104 11.73 -8.37 -28.48
C ALA A 104 10.49 -8.10 -27.61
N ALA A 105 10.69 -7.74 -26.34
CA ALA A 105 9.62 -7.35 -25.44
C ALA A 105 8.91 -6.07 -25.90
N GLU A 106 9.65 -5.08 -26.43
CA GLU A 106 9.07 -3.87 -27.02
C GLU A 106 8.10 -4.21 -28.16
N ALA A 107 8.48 -5.14 -29.05
CA ALA A 107 7.63 -5.56 -30.17
C ALA A 107 6.36 -6.30 -29.73
N SER A 108 6.41 -7.00 -28.59
CA SER A 108 5.26 -7.71 -28.02
C SER A 108 4.30 -6.81 -27.24
N GLU A 109 4.76 -5.65 -26.77
CA GLU A 109 4.01 -4.79 -25.85
C GLU A 109 3.47 -3.53 -26.53
N ARG A 110 2.47 -2.88 -25.90
CA ARG A 110 1.84 -1.65 -26.42
C ARG A 110 1.77 -0.55 -25.37
N GLY A 111 1.53 0.68 -25.83
CA GLY A 111 1.26 1.83 -24.97
C GLY A 111 2.43 2.21 -24.07
N VAL A 112 2.15 2.40 -22.77
CA VAL A 112 3.14 2.85 -21.78
C VAL A 112 4.25 1.82 -21.59
N THR A 113 3.94 0.52 -21.48
CA THR A 113 4.94 -0.53 -21.25
C THR A 113 5.99 -0.55 -22.36
N ARG A 114 5.56 -0.41 -23.62
CA ARG A 114 6.47 -0.31 -24.78
C ARG A 114 7.44 0.87 -24.65
N LYS A 115 6.94 2.06 -24.32
CA LYS A 115 7.77 3.27 -24.14
C LYS A 115 8.79 3.10 -23.02
N ARG A 116 8.38 2.46 -21.91
CA ARG A 116 9.26 2.16 -20.77
C ARG A 116 10.39 1.19 -21.16
N LEU A 117 10.05 0.11 -21.87
CA LEU A 117 11.03 -0.87 -22.35
C LEU A 117 12.02 -0.25 -23.35
N MET A 118 11.54 0.61 -24.25
CA MET A 118 12.38 1.35 -25.20
C MET A 118 13.37 2.27 -24.48
N ALA A 119 12.91 3.06 -23.50
CA ALA A 119 13.76 3.96 -22.73
C ALA A 119 14.83 3.20 -21.92
N VAL A 120 14.45 2.10 -21.25
CA VAL A 120 15.41 1.25 -20.52
C VAL A 120 16.43 0.63 -21.47
N ARG A 121 15.98 0.14 -22.65
CA ARG A 121 16.89 -0.39 -23.67
C ARG A 121 17.91 0.65 -24.10
N GLU A 122 17.45 1.85 -24.47
CA GLU A 122 18.32 2.94 -24.93
C GLU A 122 19.36 3.30 -23.86
N MET A 123 18.95 3.44 -22.60
CA MET A 123 19.87 3.73 -21.50
C MET A 123 20.94 2.64 -21.33
N LEU A 124 20.58 1.37 -21.49
CA LEU A 124 21.53 0.25 -21.44
C LEU A 124 22.45 0.21 -22.68
N GLU A 125 21.95 0.55 -23.87
CA GLU A 125 22.76 0.64 -25.10
C GLU A 125 23.80 1.77 -25.02
N PHE A 126 23.50 2.86 -24.31
CA PHE A 126 24.44 3.94 -24.00
C PHE A 126 25.41 3.63 -22.85
N GLY A 127 25.40 2.40 -22.30
CA GLY A 127 26.29 1.98 -21.23
C GLY A 127 25.85 2.39 -19.82
N GLY A 128 24.60 2.82 -19.64
CA GLY A 128 24.01 3.06 -18.34
C GLY A 128 23.79 1.76 -17.55
N THR A 129 23.77 1.86 -16.22
CA THR A 129 23.41 0.74 -15.33
C THR A 129 21.90 0.50 -15.34
N LEU A 130 21.47 -0.74 -15.13
CA LEU A 130 20.06 -1.10 -15.00
C LEU A 130 19.37 -0.35 -13.86
N GLY A 131 20.03 -0.20 -12.71
CA GLY A 131 19.51 0.56 -11.58
C GLY A 131 19.09 1.99 -11.97
N ASN A 132 19.98 2.72 -12.66
CA ASN A 132 19.70 4.08 -13.14
C ASN A 132 18.60 4.13 -14.20
N ALA A 133 18.57 3.16 -15.12
CA ALA A 133 17.52 3.07 -16.14
C ALA A 133 16.13 2.88 -15.51
N LEU A 134 16.03 2.02 -14.49
CA LEU A 134 14.77 1.80 -13.77
C LEU A 134 14.35 3.02 -12.93
N ASP A 135 15.28 3.70 -12.26
CA ASP A 135 14.98 4.89 -11.45
C ASP A 135 14.44 6.05 -12.30
N ARG A 136 15.06 6.27 -13.47
CA ARG A 136 14.73 7.38 -14.37
C ARG A 136 13.51 7.09 -15.21
N ASP A 137 13.49 5.93 -15.87
CA ASP A 137 12.59 5.68 -16.98
C ASP A 137 11.39 4.82 -16.60
N VAL A 138 11.40 4.14 -15.45
CA VAL A 138 10.30 3.26 -14.98
C VAL A 138 9.80 3.66 -13.58
N PRO A 139 9.07 4.78 -13.45
CA PRO A 139 8.56 5.27 -12.18
C PRO A 139 7.55 4.30 -11.52
N GLU A 140 7.03 3.33 -12.28
CA GLU A 140 6.15 2.28 -11.75
C GLU A 140 6.90 1.29 -10.82
N VAL A 141 8.23 1.16 -10.94
CA VAL A 141 9.01 0.30 -10.06
C VAL A 141 9.23 1.03 -8.72
N PRO A 142 8.84 0.44 -7.58
CA PRO A 142 9.12 1.02 -6.27
C PRO A 142 10.62 1.29 -6.10
N GLN A 143 10.98 2.49 -5.66
CA GLN A 143 12.39 2.91 -5.50
C GLN A 143 13.23 1.94 -4.66
N ARG A 144 12.60 1.27 -3.69
CA ARG A 144 13.21 0.21 -2.90
C ARG A 144 13.71 -0.97 -3.75
N LEU A 145 12.92 -1.42 -4.73
CA LEU A 145 13.31 -2.48 -5.65
C LEU A 145 14.41 -2.01 -6.60
N VAL A 146 14.33 -0.75 -7.08
CA VAL A 146 15.37 -0.15 -7.92
C VAL A 146 16.74 -0.23 -7.22
N GLN A 147 16.80 0.11 -5.94
CA GLN A 147 18.06 0.08 -5.18
C GLN A 147 18.56 -1.32 -4.87
N LEU A 148 17.65 -2.27 -4.61
CA LEU A 148 18.03 -3.67 -4.46
C LEU A 148 18.60 -4.23 -5.77
N ILE A 149 18.01 -3.86 -6.90
CA ILE A 149 18.49 -4.22 -8.24
C ILE A 149 19.86 -3.57 -8.51
N ALA A 150 20.02 -2.28 -8.19
CA ALA A 150 21.30 -1.57 -8.35
C ALA A 150 22.41 -2.19 -7.48
N ALA A 151 22.12 -2.55 -6.23
CA ALA A 151 23.08 -3.23 -5.35
C ALA A 151 23.41 -4.63 -5.91
N ALA A 152 22.41 -5.39 -6.35
CA ALA A 152 22.61 -6.71 -6.94
C ALA A 152 23.38 -6.67 -8.27
N GLU A 153 23.23 -5.60 -9.07
CA GLU A 153 23.99 -5.37 -10.30
C GLU A 153 25.48 -5.17 -9.99
N LYS A 154 25.83 -4.30 -9.02
CA LYS A 154 27.21 -4.09 -8.58
C LYS A 154 27.83 -5.36 -7.96
N LEU A 155 27.02 -6.16 -7.27
CA LEU A 155 27.43 -7.41 -6.63
C LEU A 155 27.39 -8.62 -7.58
N GLY A 156 27.03 -8.46 -8.86
CA GLY A 156 26.99 -9.56 -9.84
C GLY A 156 25.89 -10.61 -9.59
N ARG A 157 24.88 -10.29 -8.78
CA ARG A 157 23.79 -11.20 -8.34
C ARG A 157 22.41 -10.76 -8.82
N LEU A 158 22.36 -10.08 -9.96
CA LEU A 158 21.12 -9.55 -10.55
C LEU A 158 20.04 -10.65 -10.76
N GLY A 159 20.44 -11.82 -11.28
CA GLY A 159 19.51 -12.92 -11.57
C GLY A 159 18.80 -13.48 -10.33
N PRO A 160 19.53 -13.94 -9.30
CA PRO A 160 18.94 -14.37 -8.04
C PRO A 160 18.05 -13.31 -7.38
N MET A 161 18.47 -12.04 -7.39
CA MET A 161 17.70 -10.94 -6.81
C MET A 161 16.36 -10.74 -7.54
N LEU A 162 16.38 -10.65 -8.87
CA LEU A 162 15.17 -10.52 -9.69
C LEU A 162 14.22 -11.70 -9.49
N ARG A 163 14.75 -12.94 -9.43
CA ARG A 163 13.96 -14.14 -9.12
C ARG A 163 13.30 -14.04 -7.75
N SER A 164 14.02 -13.62 -6.72
CA SER A 164 13.48 -13.45 -5.36
C SER A 164 12.33 -12.44 -5.34
N VAL A 165 12.49 -11.30 -6.01
CA VAL A 165 11.46 -10.26 -6.12
C VAL A 165 10.21 -10.78 -6.84
N LEU A 166 10.38 -11.44 -7.99
CA LEU A 166 9.26 -11.99 -8.77
C LEU A 166 8.54 -13.13 -8.04
N GLN A 167 9.28 -13.99 -7.34
CA GLN A 167 8.68 -15.04 -6.50
C GLN A 167 7.90 -14.44 -5.32
N GLN A 168 8.43 -13.41 -4.67
CA GLN A 168 7.73 -12.72 -3.59
C GLN A 168 6.41 -12.11 -4.09
N GLU A 169 6.43 -11.49 -5.27
CA GLU A 169 5.22 -10.94 -5.90
C GLU A 169 4.24 -12.03 -6.34
N GLN A 170 4.75 -13.14 -6.86
CA GLN A 170 3.92 -14.27 -7.22
C GLN A 170 3.23 -14.87 -5.99
N ARG A 171 3.92 -14.99 -4.84
CA ARG A 171 3.32 -15.44 -3.57
C ARG A 171 2.22 -14.51 -3.08
N VAL A 172 2.44 -13.19 -3.19
CA VAL A 172 1.42 -12.18 -2.85
C VAL A 172 0.21 -12.27 -3.77
N ARG A 173 0.42 -12.64 -5.04
CA ARG A 173 -0.63 -12.75 -6.05
C ARG A 173 -1.35 -14.10 -6.05
N SER A 174 -0.67 -15.18 -5.67
CA SER A 174 -1.23 -16.53 -5.60
C SER A 174 -2.01 -16.80 -4.32
N GLY A 175 -1.74 -16.05 -3.24
CA GLY A 175 -2.65 -15.99 -2.11
C GLY A 175 -3.87 -15.17 -2.51
N ASP A 176 -4.94 -15.83 -2.98
CA ASP A 176 -6.24 -15.26 -3.39
C ASP A 176 -6.16 -13.76 -3.75
N ALA A 177 -5.75 -13.44 -4.98
CA ALA A 177 -5.68 -12.05 -5.46
C ALA A 177 -7.01 -11.29 -5.24
N THR A 178 -8.13 -12.01 -5.21
CA THR A 178 -9.45 -11.52 -4.79
C THR A 178 -9.43 -11.07 -3.32
N ARG A 179 -8.95 -11.89 -2.38
CA ARG A 179 -8.83 -11.48 -0.96
C ARG A 179 -7.99 -10.22 -0.82
N ALA A 180 -6.85 -10.08 -1.49
CA ALA A 180 -6.00 -8.89 -1.34
C ALA A 180 -6.69 -7.57 -1.76
N VAL A 181 -7.45 -7.59 -2.87
CA VAL A 181 -8.21 -6.42 -3.36
C VAL A 181 -9.39 -6.11 -2.44
N TYR A 182 -10.13 -7.13 -1.98
CA TYR A 182 -11.21 -6.94 -1.00
C TYR A 182 -10.66 -6.48 0.36
N THR A 183 -9.50 -6.96 0.79
CA THR A 183 -8.89 -6.66 2.09
C THR A 183 -8.47 -5.20 2.23
N ALA A 184 -8.04 -4.54 1.15
CA ALA A 184 -7.65 -3.12 1.18
C ALA A 184 -8.86 -2.17 1.03
N ALA A 185 -9.85 -2.54 0.23
CA ALA A 185 -11.03 -1.70 -0.02
C ALA A 185 -12.08 -1.80 1.10
N TYR A 186 -12.19 -2.96 1.75
CA TYR A 186 -13.20 -3.24 2.77
C TYR A 186 -13.11 -2.31 4.00
N PRO A 187 -11.92 -2.05 4.59
CA PRO A 187 -11.77 -1.07 5.67
C PRO A 187 -12.31 0.31 5.33
N LEU A 188 -11.97 0.78 4.13
CA LEU A 188 -12.40 2.08 3.66
C LEU A 188 -13.92 2.12 3.43
N ALA A 189 -14.49 1.07 2.83
CA ALA A 189 -15.91 0.98 2.56
C ALA A 189 -16.75 1.03 3.86
N ILE A 190 -16.39 0.26 4.88
CA ILE A 190 -17.10 0.27 6.17
C ILE A 190 -16.91 1.60 6.89
N LEU A 191 -15.72 2.18 6.89
CA LEU A 191 -15.52 3.51 7.49
C LEU A 191 -16.42 4.56 6.83
N LEU A 192 -16.61 4.48 5.51
CA LEU A 192 -17.48 5.40 4.78
C LEU A 192 -18.97 5.13 5.06
N VAL A 193 -19.39 3.88 5.16
CA VAL A 193 -20.76 3.53 5.60
C VAL A 193 -21.01 4.01 7.03
N LEU A 194 -20.08 3.75 7.95
CA LEU A 194 -20.15 4.19 9.34
C LEU A 194 -20.24 5.72 9.45
N ALA A 195 -19.39 6.44 8.70
CA ALA A 195 -19.44 7.90 8.64
C ALA A 195 -20.76 8.41 8.04
N GLY A 196 -21.29 7.75 7.00
CA GLY A 196 -22.57 8.09 6.39
C GLY A 196 -23.77 7.88 7.34
N VAL A 197 -23.78 6.76 8.07
CA VAL A 197 -24.81 6.48 9.09
C VAL A 197 -24.70 7.49 10.23
N ALA A 198 -23.48 7.78 10.71
CA ALA A 198 -23.26 8.78 11.75
C ALA A 198 -23.75 10.16 11.33
N TRP A 199 -23.46 10.54 10.08
CA TRP A 199 -23.94 11.77 9.48
C TRP A 199 -25.47 11.84 9.44
N MET A 200 -26.13 10.78 8.95
CA MET A 200 -27.59 10.70 8.89
C MET A 200 -28.23 10.84 10.27
N VAL A 201 -27.69 10.17 11.30
CA VAL A 201 -28.18 10.26 12.67
C VAL A 201 -28.04 11.70 13.21
N CYS A 202 -26.89 12.34 13.01
CA CYS A 202 -26.66 13.70 13.52
C CYS A 202 -27.56 14.74 12.84
N VAL A 203 -27.82 14.62 11.54
CA VAL A 203 -28.57 15.61 10.76
C VAL A 203 -30.08 15.43 10.83
N PHE A 204 -30.58 14.19 10.84
CA PHE A 204 -32.02 13.94 10.74
C PHE A 204 -32.65 13.46 12.05
N VAL A 205 -31.92 12.66 12.83
CA VAL A 205 -32.47 12.01 14.03
C VAL A 205 -32.28 12.91 15.25
N LEU A 206 -31.06 13.42 15.42
CA LEU A 206 -30.69 14.23 16.59
C LEU A 206 -31.51 15.52 16.77
N PRO A 207 -31.82 16.33 15.73
CA PRO A 207 -32.58 17.57 15.91
C PRO A 207 -34.01 17.30 16.38
N LYS A 208 -34.65 16.27 15.82
CA LYS A 208 -36.01 15.85 16.22
C LYS A 208 -36.05 15.44 17.68
N TYR A 209 -35.02 14.71 18.14
CA TYR A 209 -34.90 14.37 19.56
C TYR A 209 -34.64 15.59 20.45
N GLN A 210 -33.86 16.57 19.98
CA GLN A 210 -33.65 17.81 20.73
C GLN A 210 -34.93 18.64 20.87
N GLU A 211 -35.76 18.71 19.83
CA GLU A 211 -37.06 19.38 19.89
C GLU A 211 -37.96 18.73 20.93
N ILE A 212 -38.10 17.40 20.89
CA ILE A 212 -38.87 16.64 21.89
C ILE A 212 -38.36 16.92 23.30
N LEU A 213 -37.04 16.81 23.54
CA LEU A 213 -36.48 17.04 24.87
C LEU A 213 -36.68 18.48 25.36
N ARG A 214 -36.63 19.46 24.45
CA ARG A 214 -36.90 20.86 24.78
C ARG A 214 -38.35 21.10 25.17
N ASP A 215 -39.29 20.46 24.46
CA ASP A 215 -40.73 20.57 24.76
C ASP A 215 -41.07 20.00 26.14
N PHE A 216 -40.33 18.99 26.61
CA PHE A 216 -40.44 18.43 27.95
C PHE A 216 -39.51 19.05 29.01
N GLY A 217 -38.70 20.05 28.64
CA GLY A 217 -37.77 20.72 29.58
C GLY A 217 -36.61 19.85 30.08
N VAL A 218 -36.32 18.72 29.41
CA VAL A 218 -35.24 17.79 29.80
C VAL A 218 -33.93 18.20 29.13
N ALA A 219 -32.86 18.34 29.92
CA ALA A 219 -31.55 18.68 29.38
C ALA A 219 -30.96 17.53 28.54
N PRO A 220 -30.30 17.82 27.41
CA PRO A 220 -29.65 16.80 26.59
C PRO A 220 -28.49 16.14 27.36
N THR A 221 -28.44 14.81 27.34
CA THR A 221 -27.40 14.00 28.01
C THR A 221 -26.00 14.21 27.41
N TRP A 222 -24.97 13.88 28.20
CA TRP A 222 -23.57 14.05 27.79
C TRP A 222 -23.19 13.37 26.46
N PRO A 223 -23.67 12.16 26.10
CA PRO A 223 -23.33 11.53 24.82
C PRO A 223 -23.94 12.30 23.65
N MET A 224 -25.17 12.79 23.81
CA MET A 224 -25.87 13.59 22.82
C MET A 224 -25.20 14.96 22.65
N ARG A 225 -24.78 15.62 23.74
CA ARG A 225 -23.97 16.85 23.67
C ARG A 225 -22.63 16.63 22.97
N TRP A 226 -21.97 15.49 23.21
CA TRP A 226 -20.71 15.14 22.55
C TRP A 226 -20.90 14.88 21.06
N LEU A 227 -21.97 14.15 20.66
CA LEU A 227 -22.34 13.96 19.26
C LEU A 227 -22.66 15.29 18.54
N VAL A 228 -23.42 16.18 19.19
CA VAL A 228 -23.75 17.52 18.66
C VAL A 228 -22.53 18.42 18.59
N ALA A 229 -21.66 18.38 19.61
CA ALA A 229 -20.42 19.15 19.61
C ALA A 229 -19.49 18.66 18.51
N ALA A 230 -19.26 17.34 18.41
CA ALA A 230 -18.49 16.72 17.33
C ALA A 230 -19.06 17.13 15.96
N TRP A 231 -20.38 17.21 15.82
CA TRP A 231 -21.07 17.71 14.63
C TRP A 231 -20.82 19.20 14.34
N LEU A 232 -20.77 20.07 15.34
CA LEU A 232 -20.50 21.50 15.14
C LEU A 232 -19.08 21.76 14.60
N TRP A 233 -18.13 20.88 14.93
CA TRP A 233 -16.77 20.87 14.36
C TRP A 233 -16.68 20.17 12.99
N LEU A 234 -17.74 19.47 12.55
CA LEU A 234 -17.71 18.65 11.34
C LEU A 234 -17.66 19.44 10.04
N PRO A 235 -18.34 20.59 9.83
CA PRO A 235 -18.21 21.38 8.60
C PRO A 235 -16.78 21.87 8.32
N PRO A 236 -16.06 22.51 9.28
CA PRO A 236 -14.65 22.84 9.08
C PRO A 236 -13.77 21.59 9.04
N ALA A 237 -14.07 20.52 9.80
CA ALA A 237 -13.33 19.26 9.70
C ALA A 237 -13.58 18.48 8.40
N LEU A 238 -14.73 18.63 7.75
CA LEU A 238 -15.06 18.09 6.41
C LEU A 238 -14.28 18.86 5.35
N VAL A 239 -14.23 20.18 5.45
CA VAL A 239 -13.40 21.01 4.57
C VAL A 239 -11.92 20.68 4.77
N VAL A 240 -11.44 20.57 6.01
CA VAL A 240 -10.05 20.19 6.32
C VAL A 240 -9.76 18.74 5.93
N SER A 241 -10.69 17.81 6.07
CA SER A 241 -10.51 16.40 5.67
C SER A 241 -10.60 16.22 4.15
N VAL A 242 -11.43 16.99 3.44
CA VAL A 242 -11.44 17.05 1.98
C VAL A 242 -10.16 17.71 1.47
N ILE A 243 -9.67 18.76 2.12
CA ILE A 243 -8.37 19.38 1.79
C ILE A 243 -7.22 18.42 2.12
N ALA A 244 -7.24 17.72 3.24
CA ALA A 244 -6.24 16.73 3.63
C ALA A 244 -6.30 15.49 2.73
N LEU A 245 -7.49 15.09 2.27
CA LEU A 245 -7.68 14.03 1.29
C LEU A 245 -7.18 14.47 -0.08
N LEU A 246 -7.51 15.68 -0.55
CA LEU A 246 -7.01 16.24 -1.80
C LEU A 246 -5.50 16.48 -1.75
N TRP A 247 -4.96 16.85 -0.59
CA TRP A 247 -3.52 16.96 -0.35
C TRP A 247 -2.87 15.58 -0.32
N TYR A 248 -3.45 14.59 0.36
CA TYR A 248 -2.94 13.21 0.35
C TYR A 248 -3.01 12.59 -1.04
N LEU A 249 -4.12 12.78 -1.76
CA LEU A 249 -4.29 12.33 -3.14
C LEU A 249 -3.34 13.09 -4.06
N GLY A 250 -3.14 14.39 -3.83
CA GLY A 250 -2.17 15.24 -4.52
C GLY A 250 -0.73 14.79 -4.28
N LEU A 251 -0.34 14.43 -3.06
CA LEU A 251 0.96 13.87 -2.71
C LEU A 251 1.16 12.49 -3.35
N ARG A 252 0.13 11.64 -3.34
CA ARG A 252 0.18 10.32 -3.98
C ARG A 252 0.22 10.43 -5.50
N LEU A 253 -0.53 11.35 -6.09
CA LEU A 253 -0.48 11.66 -7.52
C LEU A 253 0.87 12.29 -7.89
N TRP A 254 1.42 13.16 -7.05
CA TRP A 254 2.76 13.71 -7.20
C TRP A 254 3.85 12.63 -7.15
N GLU A 255 3.75 11.67 -6.23
CA GLU A 255 4.61 10.47 -6.20
C GLU A 255 4.39 9.54 -7.41
N ILE A 256 3.22 9.61 -8.06
CA ILE A 256 2.91 8.84 -9.28
C ILE A 256 3.51 9.53 -10.52
N PHE A 257 3.49 10.85 -10.58
CA PHE A 257 3.86 11.64 -11.77
C PHE A 257 5.30 12.17 -11.74
N MET A 258 5.93 12.35 -10.57
CA MET A 258 7.32 12.77 -10.47
C MET A 258 8.26 11.60 -10.18
N PRO A 259 9.42 11.51 -10.87
CA PRO A 259 10.44 10.54 -10.55
C PRO A 259 10.92 10.74 -9.11
N ALA A 260 10.98 9.64 -8.36
CA ALA A 260 11.26 9.59 -6.93
C ALA A 260 12.68 10.10 -6.56
N SER A 261 13.48 10.49 -7.55
CA SER A 261 14.82 11.06 -7.39
C SER A 261 14.83 12.46 -6.75
N ARG A 262 13.68 13.18 -6.68
CA ARG A 262 13.64 14.58 -6.21
C ARG A 262 12.84 14.88 -4.94
N ALA A 263 12.15 13.91 -4.36
CA ALA A 263 11.37 14.14 -3.15
C ALA A 263 12.28 14.17 -1.89
N ARG A 264 12.98 15.27 -1.65
CA ARG A 264 13.59 15.64 -0.36
C ARG A 264 12.52 16.18 0.61
N GLY A 265 11.45 15.40 0.82
CA GLY A 265 10.39 15.74 1.77
C GLY A 265 10.82 15.57 3.23
N PRO A 266 9.92 15.78 4.22
CA PRO A 266 10.18 15.69 5.66
C PRO A 266 10.34 14.23 6.13
N HIS A 267 11.10 13.43 5.37
CA HIS A 267 11.34 12.01 5.61
C HIS A 267 11.95 11.76 6.98
N ARG A 268 12.73 12.69 7.54
CA ARG A 268 13.32 12.52 8.88
C ARG A 268 12.28 12.48 10.00
N LEU A 269 11.25 13.33 9.95
CA LEU A 269 10.21 13.35 10.98
C LEU A 269 9.29 12.13 10.85
N LEU A 270 8.90 11.79 9.62
CA LEU A 270 8.10 10.61 9.31
C LEU A 270 8.86 9.31 9.62
N ASP A 271 10.15 9.24 9.30
CA ASP A 271 11.02 8.11 9.65
C ASP A 271 11.15 7.97 11.16
N TRP A 272 11.29 9.08 11.89
CA TRP A 272 11.39 9.07 13.33
C TRP A 272 10.08 8.55 13.94
N LEU A 273 8.94 9.08 13.52
CA LEU A 273 7.62 8.63 14.00
C LEU A 273 7.35 7.16 13.65
N ALA A 274 7.68 6.75 12.42
CA ALA A 274 7.55 5.37 11.98
C ALA A 274 8.44 4.42 12.78
N TRP A 275 9.63 4.86 13.23
CA TRP A 275 10.54 4.04 14.03
C TRP A 275 10.10 3.89 15.50
N HIS A 276 9.52 4.94 16.09
CA HIS A 276 9.16 4.96 17.52
C HIS A 276 7.78 4.36 17.81
N THR A 277 6.95 4.18 16.80
CA THR A 277 5.65 3.51 16.98
C THR A 277 5.85 2.00 17.12
N PRO A 278 5.30 1.36 18.17
CA PRO A 278 5.61 -0.04 18.50
C PRO A 278 5.18 -1.03 17.41
N LEU A 279 4.11 -0.71 16.67
CA LEU A 279 3.58 -1.55 15.60
C LEU A 279 4.33 -1.34 14.27
N VAL A 280 4.44 -0.10 13.81
CA VAL A 280 5.05 0.24 12.50
C VAL A 280 6.57 0.17 12.58
N GLY A 281 7.19 0.54 13.70
CA GLY A 281 8.63 0.53 13.89
C GLY A 281 9.22 -0.88 13.80
N GLY A 282 8.52 -1.87 14.36
CA GLY A 282 8.87 -3.27 14.20
C GLY A 282 8.88 -3.70 12.73
N MET A 283 7.83 -3.33 11.97
CA MET A 283 7.71 -3.69 10.55
C MET A 283 8.76 -3.02 9.68
N VAL A 284 9.01 -1.72 9.89
CA VAL A 284 10.01 -0.95 9.13
C VAL A 284 11.41 -1.48 9.41
N ARG A 285 11.72 -1.79 10.68
CA ARG A 285 13.00 -2.39 11.07
C ARG A 285 13.18 -3.78 10.46
N ASP A 286 12.18 -4.66 10.61
CA ASP A 286 12.25 -6.03 10.11
C ASP A 286 12.38 -6.02 8.57
N ARG A 287 11.67 -5.12 7.87
CA ARG A 287 11.80 -5.03 6.41
C ARG A 287 13.14 -4.49 5.94
N GLY A 288 13.67 -3.47 6.62
CA GLY A 288 15.00 -2.92 6.32
C GLY A 288 16.13 -3.90 6.61
N LEU A 289 16.07 -4.62 7.73
CA LEU A 289 17.05 -5.66 8.06
C LEU A 289 16.99 -6.83 7.07
N ALA A 290 15.80 -7.23 6.63
CA ALA A 290 15.65 -8.26 5.62
C ALA A 290 16.37 -7.90 4.30
N ASP A 291 16.29 -6.64 3.87
CA ASP A 291 16.96 -6.16 2.66
C ASP A 291 18.47 -6.10 2.82
N VAL A 292 18.93 -5.53 3.93
CA VAL A 292 20.36 -5.39 4.23
C VAL A 292 21.01 -6.76 4.31
N CYS A 293 20.45 -7.68 5.10
CA CYS A 293 20.98 -9.04 5.20
C CYS A 293 20.94 -9.77 3.86
N ARG A 294 19.95 -9.51 2.99
CA ARG A 294 19.88 -10.11 1.66
C ARG A 294 20.99 -9.61 0.75
N VAL A 295 21.18 -8.30 0.66
CA VAL A 295 22.25 -7.70 -0.15
C VAL A 295 23.62 -8.16 0.35
N VAL A 296 23.81 -8.22 1.67
CA VAL A 296 25.05 -8.73 2.26
C VAL A 296 25.26 -10.21 1.91
N ALA A 297 24.25 -11.06 2.09
CA ALA A 297 24.33 -12.48 1.72
C ALA A 297 24.65 -12.68 0.23
N ASP A 298 24.01 -11.92 -0.65
CA ASP A 298 24.24 -11.99 -2.09
C ASP A 298 25.66 -11.55 -2.46
N GLY A 299 26.17 -10.47 -1.86
CA GLY A 299 27.55 -10.04 -2.06
C GLY A 299 28.56 -11.10 -1.61
N MET A 300 28.37 -11.65 -0.41
CA MET A 300 29.28 -12.66 0.13
C MET A 300 29.27 -13.97 -0.67
N ARG A 301 28.11 -14.40 -1.18
CA ARG A 301 28.00 -15.57 -2.07
C ARG A 301 28.67 -15.36 -3.42
N ASN A 302 28.95 -14.12 -3.82
CA ASN A 302 29.71 -13.80 -5.02
C ASN A 302 31.20 -13.57 -4.73
N GLY A 303 31.66 -13.91 -3.52
CA GLY A 303 33.06 -13.81 -3.11
C GLY A 303 33.48 -12.42 -2.64
N PHE A 304 32.56 -11.46 -2.50
CA PHE A 304 32.89 -10.17 -1.91
C PHE A 304 33.12 -10.31 -0.39
N PRO A 305 34.10 -9.58 0.18
CA PRO A 305 34.29 -9.54 1.61
C PRO A 305 33.11 -8.82 2.29
N LEU A 306 32.90 -9.10 3.57
CA LEU A 306 31.73 -8.63 4.32
C LEU A 306 31.62 -7.10 4.35
N ASP A 307 32.74 -6.40 4.53
CA ASP A 307 32.82 -4.94 4.51
C ASP A 307 32.31 -4.35 3.18
N ARG A 308 32.71 -4.93 2.03
CA ARG A 308 32.23 -4.49 0.72
C ARG A 308 30.73 -4.78 0.54
N ALA A 309 30.27 -5.94 0.99
CA ALA A 309 28.86 -6.30 0.89
C ALA A 309 27.97 -5.39 1.77
N VAL A 310 28.46 -5.00 2.96
CA VAL A 310 27.78 -4.06 3.86
C VAL A 310 27.83 -2.63 3.32
N LEU A 311 28.92 -2.23 2.66
CA LEU A 311 29.03 -0.95 1.98
C LEU A 311 27.92 -0.78 0.92
N GLU A 312 27.72 -1.78 0.06
CA GLU A 312 26.65 -1.75 -0.95
C GLU A 312 25.25 -1.78 -0.31
N ALA A 313 25.09 -2.48 0.82
CA ALA A 313 23.84 -2.45 1.58
C ALA A 313 23.55 -1.08 2.24
N GLY A 314 24.58 -0.25 2.46
CA GLY A 314 24.46 1.11 3.00
C GLY A 314 23.78 2.11 2.07
N ASP A 315 23.77 1.83 0.76
CA ASP A 315 23.12 2.66 -0.26
C ASP A 315 21.59 2.48 -0.30
N LEU A 316 21.07 1.42 0.35
CA LEU A 316 19.64 1.15 0.41
C LEU A 316 18.88 2.27 1.15
N ARG A 317 17.70 2.65 0.63
CA ARG A 317 16.73 3.52 1.32
C ARG A 317 15.96 2.70 2.33
N VAL A 318 16.63 2.51 3.46
CA VAL A 318 16.01 2.13 4.71
C VAL A 318 15.72 3.38 5.54
N ASN A 319 14.96 3.22 6.61
CA ASN A 319 14.72 4.26 7.60
C ASN A 319 16.04 4.92 8.04
N SER A 320 16.07 6.24 8.17
CA SER A 320 17.26 7.01 8.55
C SER A 320 17.97 6.49 9.82
N THR A 321 17.22 6.00 10.81
CA THR A 321 17.80 5.41 12.03
C THR A 321 18.56 4.11 11.73
N LEU A 322 17.98 3.23 10.92
CA LEU A 322 18.63 1.98 10.52
C LEU A 322 19.82 2.26 9.59
N LYS A 323 19.71 3.25 8.70
CA LYS A 323 20.81 3.69 7.83
C LYS A 323 22.02 4.15 8.63
N GLY A 324 21.79 4.94 9.70
CA GLY A 324 22.85 5.35 10.62
C GLY A 324 23.55 4.16 11.29
N ARG A 325 22.79 3.14 11.71
CA ARG A 325 23.35 1.91 12.30
C ARG A 325 24.15 1.08 11.29
N ILE A 326 23.67 0.92 10.05
CA ILE A 326 24.41 0.22 9.00
C ILE A 326 25.72 0.95 8.69
N HIS A 327 25.70 2.28 8.66
CA HIS A 327 26.91 3.08 8.47
C HIS A 327 27.91 2.88 9.62
N GLN A 328 27.46 2.85 10.87
CA GLN A 328 28.32 2.51 12.02
C GLN A 328 28.87 1.08 11.92
N TRP A 329 28.06 0.12 11.46
CA TRP A 329 28.51 -1.25 11.26
C TRP A 329 29.59 -1.34 10.18
N MET A 330 29.42 -0.63 9.07
CA MET A 330 30.41 -0.51 8.00
C MET A 330 31.72 0.11 8.51
N LEU A 331 31.65 1.21 9.25
CA LEU A 331 32.84 1.85 9.84
C LEU A 331 33.57 0.88 10.78
N GLY A 332 32.84 0.13 11.60
CA GLY A 332 33.41 -0.89 12.48
C GLY A 332 34.15 -1.99 11.71
N LEU A 333 33.55 -2.50 10.63
CA LEU A 333 34.18 -3.51 9.76
C LEU A 333 35.44 -2.99 9.07
N VAL A 334 35.40 -1.77 8.53
CA VAL A 334 36.55 -1.11 7.89
C VAL A 334 37.68 -0.86 8.89
N SER A 335 37.35 -0.60 10.16
CA SER A 335 38.34 -0.45 11.23
C SER A 335 38.98 -1.77 11.70
N GLY A 336 38.56 -2.91 11.14
CA GLY A 336 39.10 -4.23 11.48
C GLY A 336 38.45 -4.89 12.70
N LEU A 337 37.33 -4.38 13.21
CA LEU A 337 36.61 -5.03 14.30
C LEU A 337 36.02 -6.38 13.83
N PRO A 338 35.97 -7.39 14.71
CA PRO A 338 35.28 -8.64 14.43
C PRO A 338 33.83 -8.37 14.00
N PRO A 339 33.29 -9.08 12.98
CA PRO A 339 31.97 -8.80 12.41
C PRO A 339 30.83 -8.71 13.41
N ALA A 340 30.82 -9.61 14.39
CA ALA A 340 29.82 -9.64 15.44
C ALA A 340 29.94 -8.46 16.40
N GLU A 341 31.16 -8.06 16.76
CA GLU A 341 31.41 -6.95 17.66
C GLU A 341 31.09 -5.61 16.99
N ALA A 342 31.46 -5.45 15.71
CA ALA A 342 31.07 -4.31 14.89
C ALA A 342 29.53 -4.17 14.83
N ALA A 343 28.80 -5.29 14.69
CA ALA A 343 27.33 -5.28 14.69
C ALA A 343 26.74 -4.89 16.06
N ARG A 344 27.37 -5.30 17.18
CA ARG A 344 26.96 -4.92 18.55
C ARG A 344 27.18 -3.43 18.80
N GLN A 345 28.34 -2.89 18.43
CA GLN A 345 28.66 -1.47 18.56
C GLN A 345 27.70 -0.60 17.73
N ALA A 346 27.32 -1.06 16.55
CA ALA A 346 26.31 -0.43 15.70
C ALA A 346 24.87 -0.54 16.23
N ARG A 347 24.65 -1.17 17.38
CA ARG A 347 23.34 -1.41 17.99
C ARG A 347 22.36 -2.14 17.06
N LEU A 348 22.87 -3.07 16.24
CA LEU A 348 22.02 -3.99 15.50
C LEU A 348 21.37 -4.99 16.47
N PRO A 349 20.24 -5.64 16.10
CA PRO A 349 19.62 -6.63 16.97
C PRO A 349 20.60 -7.74 17.35
N ALA A 350 20.51 -8.23 18.60
CA ALA A 350 21.41 -9.25 19.13
C ALA A 350 21.48 -10.53 18.27
N LEU A 351 20.38 -10.85 17.56
CA LEU A 351 20.35 -11.97 16.63
C LEU A 351 21.32 -11.80 15.45
N VAL A 352 21.52 -10.57 14.96
CA VAL A 352 22.48 -10.30 13.87
C VAL A 352 23.91 -10.55 14.35
N SER A 353 24.29 -9.96 15.49
CA SER A 353 25.62 -10.20 16.08
C SER A 353 25.82 -11.67 16.46
N GLY A 354 24.81 -12.32 17.03
CA GLY A 354 24.88 -13.73 17.44
C GLY A 354 25.05 -14.67 16.25
N MET A 355 24.32 -14.44 15.16
CA MET A 355 24.46 -15.21 13.91
C MET A 355 25.82 -14.97 13.24
N LEU A 356 26.37 -13.75 13.31
CA LEU A 356 27.72 -13.47 12.81
C LEU A 356 28.80 -14.16 13.65
N SER A 357 28.63 -14.24 14.97
CA SER A 357 29.53 -15.01 15.84
C SER A 357 29.46 -16.51 15.58
N ALA A 358 28.23 -17.06 15.47
CA ALA A 358 28.01 -18.50 15.31
C ALA A 358 28.28 -18.99 13.87
N GLY A 359 28.05 -18.13 12.87
CA GLY A 359 28.20 -18.44 11.46
C GLY A 359 29.64 -18.48 10.96
N GLY A 360 30.64 -18.60 11.84
CA GLY A 360 32.07 -18.37 11.53
C GLY A 360 32.60 -19.05 10.26
N ALA A 361 32.16 -20.27 9.93
CA ALA A 361 32.59 -20.98 8.73
C ALA A 361 31.83 -20.57 7.44
N ASP A 362 30.58 -20.12 7.55
CA ASP A 362 29.77 -19.64 6.42
C ASP A 362 28.91 -18.42 6.83
N PRO A 363 29.54 -17.24 6.88
CA PRO A 363 28.83 -16.01 7.24
C PRO A 363 27.78 -15.61 6.17
N ALA A 364 27.90 -16.10 4.93
CA ALA A 364 26.92 -15.83 3.89
C ALA A 364 25.60 -16.58 4.13
N ALA A 365 25.66 -17.84 4.57
CA ALA A 365 24.49 -18.60 5.00
C ALA A 365 23.82 -17.97 6.23
N ALA A 366 24.62 -17.46 7.18
CA ALA A 366 24.09 -16.76 8.35
C ALA A 366 23.28 -15.51 7.96
N MET A 367 23.77 -14.73 6.99
CA MET A 367 23.06 -13.55 6.48
C MET A 367 21.81 -13.93 5.68
N ASP A 368 21.85 -14.99 4.87
CA ASP A 368 20.68 -15.45 4.12
C ASP A 368 19.56 -15.95 5.06
N PHE A 369 19.93 -16.65 6.12
CA PHE A 369 18.99 -17.05 7.17
C PHE A 369 18.35 -15.82 7.84
N LEU A 370 19.13 -14.81 8.22
CA LEU A 370 18.59 -13.57 8.80
C LEU A 370 17.66 -12.85 7.83
N ALA A 371 18.03 -12.79 6.55
CA ALA A 371 17.19 -12.18 5.51
C ALA A 371 15.83 -12.89 5.39
N GLY A 372 15.82 -14.23 5.43
CA GLY A 372 14.62 -15.05 5.48
C GLY A 372 13.80 -14.83 6.75
N TYR A 373 14.47 -14.83 7.91
CA TYR A 373 13.87 -14.66 9.23
C TYR A 373 13.14 -13.32 9.37
N TYR A 374 13.81 -12.21 9.05
CA TYR A 374 13.23 -10.87 9.14
C TYR A 374 12.11 -10.65 8.10
N ASN A 375 12.26 -11.18 6.88
CA ASN A 375 11.19 -11.14 5.89
C ASN A 375 9.96 -11.95 6.34
N GLY A 376 10.19 -13.08 7.02
CA GLY A 376 9.13 -13.90 7.62
C GLY A 376 8.42 -13.22 8.79
N ARG A 377 9.15 -12.53 9.69
CA ARG A 377 8.56 -11.67 10.72
C ARG A 377 7.71 -10.56 10.10
N PHE A 378 8.26 -9.82 9.14
CA PHE A 378 7.52 -8.78 8.43
C PHE A 378 6.21 -9.31 7.81
N SER A 379 6.28 -10.43 7.10
CA SER A 379 5.11 -11.04 6.46
C SER A 379 4.07 -11.50 7.48
N ARG A 380 4.49 -12.10 8.61
CA ARG A 380 3.58 -12.51 9.70
C ARG A 380 2.92 -11.32 10.36
N THR A 381 3.67 -10.27 10.70
CA THR A 381 3.10 -9.05 11.28
C THR A 381 2.11 -8.40 10.31
N LEU A 382 2.40 -8.40 9.01
CA LEU A 382 1.49 -7.89 7.99
C LEU A 382 0.20 -8.73 7.94
N MET A 383 0.29 -10.06 7.99
CA MET A 383 -0.89 -10.95 8.03
C MET A 383 -1.72 -10.76 9.30
N LEU A 384 -1.08 -10.67 10.47
CA LEU A 384 -1.76 -10.43 11.75
C LEU A 384 -2.45 -9.07 11.77
N LEU A 385 -1.78 -8.03 11.24
CA LEU A 385 -2.36 -6.69 11.15
C LEU A 385 -3.61 -6.72 10.28
N HIS A 386 -3.53 -7.30 9.08
CA HIS A 386 -4.70 -7.42 8.20
C HIS A 386 -5.81 -8.28 8.82
N GLY A 387 -5.46 -9.39 9.47
CA GLY A 387 -6.43 -10.25 10.16
C GLY A 387 -7.14 -9.55 11.33
N ALA A 388 -6.43 -8.69 12.06
CA ALA A 388 -6.97 -7.91 13.17
C ALA A 388 -7.85 -6.72 12.74
N MET A 389 -7.78 -6.30 11.47
CA MET A 389 -8.59 -5.17 10.97
C MET A 389 -10.09 -5.46 11.10
N ILE A 390 -10.55 -6.66 10.73
CA ILE A 390 -11.98 -7.02 10.76
C ILE A 390 -12.59 -6.92 12.18
N PRO A 391 -12.05 -7.60 13.21
CA PRO A 391 -12.61 -7.50 14.56
C PRO A 391 -12.44 -6.09 15.14
N GLY A 392 -11.32 -5.40 14.84
CA GLY A 392 -11.13 -4.02 15.26
C GLY A 392 -12.21 -3.08 14.70
N MET A 393 -12.58 -3.25 13.43
CA MET A 393 -13.65 -2.48 12.80
C MET A 393 -15.02 -2.82 13.36
N ALA A 394 -15.31 -4.10 13.61
CA ALA A 394 -16.57 -4.51 14.24
C ALA A 394 -16.72 -3.90 15.64
N LEU A 395 -15.62 -3.82 16.41
CA LEU A 395 -15.61 -3.17 17.72
C LEU A 395 -15.89 -1.67 17.60
N VAL A 396 -15.26 -0.98 16.65
CA VAL A 396 -15.51 0.45 16.40
C VAL A 396 -16.96 0.70 15.98
N PHE A 397 -17.50 -0.14 15.09
CA PHE A 397 -18.90 -0.06 14.66
C PHE A 397 -19.86 -0.29 15.83
N GLY A 398 -19.63 -1.33 16.64
CA GLY A 398 -20.43 -1.63 17.82
C GLY A 398 -20.38 -0.52 18.87
N ALA A 399 -19.19 0.03 19.15
CA ALA A 399 -19.01 1.16 20.05
C ALA A 399 -19.77 2.41 19.56
N PHE A 400 -19.75 2.66 18.25
CA PHE A 400 -20.52 3.75 17.64
C PHE A 400 -22.02 3.55 17.80
N VAL A 401 -22.54 2.36 17.47
CA VAL A 401 -23.97 2.04 17.63
C VAL A 401 -24.40 2.15 19.09
N ALA A 402 -23.58 1.65 20.02
CA ALA A 402 -23.82 1.77 21.45
C ALA A 402 -23.85 3.24 21.91
N LEU A 403 -22.93 4.08 21.43
CA LEU A 403 -22.92 5.51 21.72
C LEU A 403 -24.21 6.20 21.26
N VAL A 404 -24.68 5.90 20.04
CA VAL A 404 -25.94 6.45 19.49
C VAL A 404 -27.14 5.97 20.31
N ALA A 405 -27.18 4.68 20.65
CA ALA A 405 -28.24 4.13 21.50
C ALA A 405 -28.27 4.83 22.86
N LEU A 406 -27.11 5.02 23.52
CA LEU A 406 -27.02 5.73 24.79
C LEU A 406 -27.48 7.20 24.67
N ALA A 407 -27.11 7.87 23.57
CA ALA A 407 -27.52 9.25 23.32
C ALA A 407 -29.04 9.42 23.18
N ILE A 408 -29.73 8.39 22.68
CA ILE A 408 -31.18 8.44 22.40
C ILE A 408 -32.01 7.87 23.55
N PHE A 409 -31.64 6.68 24.08
CA PHE A 409 -32.46 5.97 25.05
C PHE A 409 -32.35 6.53 26.47
N THR A 410 -31.17 6.98 26.90
CA THR A 410 -31.00 7.55 28.24
C THR A 410 -31.94 8.73 28.50
N PRO A 411 -32.00 9.77 27.66
CA PRO A 411 -32.92 10.89 27.90
C PRO A 411 -34.39 10.50 27.75
N MET A 412 -34.71 9.44 26.99
CA MET A 412 -36.07 8.89 26.92
C MET A 412 -36.50 8.22 28.23
N ILE A 413 -35.58 7.52 28.91
CA ILE A 413 -35.83 6.94 30.24
C ILE A 413 -36.04 8.05 31.27
N ASP A 414 -35.20 9.09 31.24
CA ASP A 414 -35.35 10.26 32.12
C ASP A 414 -36.71 10.93 31.92
N LEU A 415 -37.15 11.07 30.67
CA LEU A 415 -38.47 11.59 30.34
C LEU A 415 -39.60 10.74 30.95
N VAL A 416 -39.57 9.42 30.77
CA VAL A 416 -40.58 8.51 31.35
C VAL A 416 -40.59 8.60 32.88
N ASN A 417 -39.43 8.69 33.52
CA ASN A 417 -39.34 8.84 34.98
C ASN A 417 -39.91 10.18 35.45
N THR A 418 -39.64 11.29 34.75
CA THR A 418 -40.22 12.60 35.09
C THR A 418 -41.74 12.62 34.94
N ILE A 419 -42.29 11.95 33.93
CA ILE A 419 -43.75 11.83 33.74
C ILE A 419 -44.34 10.93 34.83
N ASN A 420 -43.75 9.76 35.13
CA ASN A 420 -44.31 8.85 36.13
C ASN A 420 -44.30 9.47 37.55
N LEU A 421 -43.31 10.31 37.87
CA LEU A 421 -43.26 11.08 39.11
C LEU A 421 -44.34 12.18 39.19
N SER A 422 -44.76 12.77 38.06
CA SER A 422 -45.80 13.82 38.06
C SER A 422 -47.22 13.29 38.23
N TRP A 423 -47.47 12.01 37.93
CA TRP A 423 -48.75 11.34 38.16
C TRP A 423 -48.83 10.60 39.52
N GLY A 424 -47.70 10.47 40.23
CA GLY A 424 -47.59 9.76 41.52
C GLY A 424 -47.62 10.67 42.76
N SER A 425 -47.66 11.99 42.61
CA SER A 425 -47.88 12.92 43.73
C SER A 425 -49.38 13.16 43.92
N PRO A 426 -49.97 12.83 45.09
CA PRO A 426 -51.37 13.13 45.39
C PRO A 426 -51.68 14.62 45.40
#